data_AF-A0A9D9X6D4-F1
#
_entry.id   AF-A0A9D9X6D4-F1
#
_cell.length_a   1.000
_cell.length_b   1.000
_cell.length_c   1.000
_cell.angle_alpha   90.00
_cell.angle_beta   90.00
_cell.angle_gamma   90.00
#
_symmetry.space_group_name_H-M   'P 1'
#
loop_
_entity.id
_entity.type
_entity.pdbx_description
1 polymer ?
#
loop_
_entity_poly.entity_id
_entity_poly.type
_entity_poly.pdbx_seq_one_letter_code
_entity_poly.pdbx_strand_id
1 'polypeptide(L)'
;MPALRTLSAALLLAFGLGACGGGGGGSSDGTDTTSSSGVLVDDRIADATLFCDSNGNGSLDEGEATTTSDDHGAFTFSPACSAAIVTVAGTGYDKTLLKSPKSRLRAAAGSAVVSYFTTLQLDSGLSAEEFQAVMTKLGLSGVNPATFDPSQDSTERFGSAAALSKILNELAEIVETLGGDSQTAFRAAALALVEQARNLPSGSTVFTSDDTLGNLVQAAAAAAFATVDSSTWSDTAKANAAAIATDGLRLAAQVVRGHRNFDDAHDDLNNGSVGSIISETDLEDATRVSEARERCRDHDGETRRAQYVYTDGDAFTFVDGSDALRSFTLEQLDAGVDLSDTTLGALKRLELPLRATSLALSRHGQRVALGLSVEQTDGTRVMQVALDKVTLKRDSSTGVVSATVPSSAKFYFYARSASGIEIGTGAAGFSDLNAELLSSTSTGLSIDLQVLAEKMKGRFPTQTALLDNLLQAKGNFKVKVVIGELDLRHADGDRFGVGRVAVAIPDSHRSAYRVNGTAVNGRVTF
;
A
#
# COMPACT_ATOMS: atom_id res chain seq x y z
N MET A 1 6.42 39.38 -31.61
CA MET A 1 5.03 38.95 -31.82
C MET A 1 5.00 37.43 -31.88
N PRO A 2 4.05 36.80 -31.19
CA PRO A 2 3.94 35.36 -31.00
C PRO A 2 3.08 34.73 -32.10
N ALA A 3 3.33 33.46 -32.41
CA ALA A 3 2.32 32.50 -32.88
C ALA A 3 3.00 31.15 -33.04
N LEU A 4 2.64 30.18 -32.21
CA LEU A 4 2.18 28.85 -32.62
C LEU A 4 1.72 28.14 -31.33
N ARG A 5 0.54 28.54 -30.86
CA ARG A 5 -0.36 27.72 -30.04
C ARG A 5 -1.35 27.06 -31.00
N THR A 6 -1.99 25.99 -30.54
CA THR A 6 -3.10 25.22 -31.16
C THR A 6 -2.71 24.03 -32.04
N LEU A 7 -2.31 22.93 -31.40
CA LEU A 7 -2.58 21.57 -31.88
C LEU A 7 -2.60 20.62 -30.67
N SER A 8 -3.76 20.55 -29.99
CA SER A 8 -4.17 19.48 -29.05
C SER A 8 -5.54 19.84 -28.48
N ALA A 9 -6.59 19.77 -29.30
CA ALA A 9 -7.98 19.99 -28.88
C ALA A 9 -9.02 19.34 -29.82
N ALA A 10 -8.75 18.14 -30.34
CA ALA A 10 -9.64 17.52 -31.34
C ALA A 10 -9.82 15.99 -31.23
N LEU A 11 -9.78 15.41 -30.03
CA LEU A 11 -10.14 13.98 -29.85
C LEU A 11 -10.87 13.67 -28.53
N LEU A 12 -11.71 14.58 -28.04
CA LEU A 12 -12.49 14.41 -26.79
C LEU A 12 -14.01 14.60 -26.99
N LEU A 13 -14.55 14.15 -28.13
CA LEU A 13 -15.98 14.30 -28.49
C LEU A 13 -16.67 12.97 -28.86
N ALA A 14 -16.33 11.85 -28.21
CA ALA A 14 -16.91 10.54 -28.55
C ALA A 14 -17.53 9.74 -27.40
N PHE A 15 -17.60 10.25 -26.16
CA PHE A 15 -18.35 9.59 -25.09
C PHE A 15 -19.22 10.57 -24.31
N GLY A 16 -20.32 10.96 -24.94
CA GLY A 16 -21.46 11.59 -24.28
C GLY A 16 -22.64 10.62 -24.24
N LEU A 17 -23.02 10.24 -23.03
CA LEU A 17 -24.39 10.02 -22.54
C LEU A 17 -25.37 9.24 -23.43
N GLY A 18 -25.70 8.03 -22.97
CA GLY A 18 -26.86 7.25 -23.43
C GLY A 18 -27.56 6.56 -22.26
N ALA A 19 -28.01 7.33 -21.26
CA ALA A 19 -29.05 6.87 -20.34
C ALA A 19 -30.41 7.10 -21.01
N CYS A 20 -31.13 6.02 -21.33
CA CYS A 20 -32.55 6.10 -21.64
C CYS A 20 -33.25 4.85 -21.10
N GLY A 21 -34.22 5.06 -20.22
CA GLY A 21 -35.18 4.02 -19.85
C GLY A 21 -36.30 3.87 -20.88
N GLY A 22 -37.00 2.74 -20.81
CA GLY A 22 -38.44 2.65 -21.12
C GLY A 22 -38.86 1.87 -22.38
N GLY A 23 -39.17 0.58 -22.21
CA GLY A 23 -40.46 -0.06 -22.57
C GLY A 23 -40.82 -0.31 -24.05
N GLY A 24 -41.03 -1.59 -24.41
CA GLY A 24 -41.80 -2.01 -25.60
C GLY A 24 -41.37 -3.39 -26.14
N GLY A 25 -42.26 -4.37 -26.12
CA GLY A 25 -41.93 -5.80 -26.25
C GLY A 25 -41.59 -6.34 -27.65
N GLY A 26 -41.01 -7.55 -27.61
CA GLY A 26 -40.78 -8.44 -28.75
C GLY A 26 -39.75 -9.52 -28.39
N SER A 27 -40.20 -10.77 -28.26
CA SER A 27 -39.34 -11.93 -27.96
C SER A 27 -38.36 -12.26 -29.10
N SER A 28 -37.08 -12.44 -28.76
CA SER A 28 -36.18 -13.43 -29.36
C SER A 28 -34.90 -13.56 -28.54
N ASP A 29 -34.56 -14.80 -28.18
CA ASP A 29 -33.39 -15.24 -27.42
C ASP A 29 -32.07 -14.57 -27.86
N GLY A 30 -31.43 -13.91 -26.89
CA GLY A 30 -30.06 -13.44 -26.96
C GLY A 30 -29.64 -13.03 -25.55
N THR A 31 -28.70 -13.74 -24.93
CA THR A 31 -28.14 -13.41 -23.62
C THR A 31 -27.35 -12.10 -23.72
N ASP A 32 -28.03 -10.97 -23.54
CA ASP A 32 -27.41 -9.67 -23.30
C ASP A 32 -26.71 -9.71 -21.94
N THR A 33 -25.40 -10.00 -21.96
CA THR A 33 -24.55 -9.88 -20.79
C THR A 33 -24.29 -8.40 -20.54
N THR A 34 -25.18 -7.76 -19.78
CA THR A 34 -24.91 -6.43 -19.21
C THR A 34 -23.63 -6.53 -18.36
N SER A 35 -22.71 -5.58 -18.50
CA SER A 35 -21.48 -5.47 -17.70
C SER A 35 -21.58 -4.25 -16.79
N SER A 36 -21.07 -4.34 -15.55
CA SER A 36 -20.92 -3.18 -14.67
C SER A 36 -19.43 -2.84 -14.51
N SER A 37 -19.10 -1.56 -14.63
CA SER A 37 -17.74 -1.03 -14.55
C SER A 37 -17.69 0.14 -13.59
N GLY A 38 -16.58 0.24 -12.84
CA GLY A 38 -16.33 1.38 -11.98
C GLY A 38 -14.84 1.59 -11.69
N VAL A 39 -14.53 2.58 -10.85
CA VAL A 39 -13.16 2.94 -10.43
C VAL A 39 -13.03 2.79 -8.91
N LEU A 40 -11.96 2.15 -8.45
CA LEU A 40 -11.61 2.08 -7.03
C LEU A 40 -10.76 3.32 -6.65
N VAL A 41 -11.34 4.24 -5.88
CA VAL A 41 -10.75 5.57 -5.62
C VAL A 41 -10.40 5.76 -4.14
N ASP A 42 -9.10 5.70 -3.86
CA ASP A 42 -8.42 6.56 -2.87
C ASP A 42 -7.61 7.60 -3.66
N ASP A 43 -6.90 7.16 -4.71
CA ASP A 43 -6.48 7.95 -5.88
C ASP A 43 -6.62 7.13 -7.19
N ARG A 44 -6.22 5.86 -7.14
CA ARG A 44 -6.46 4.67 -7.96
C ARG A 44 -5.83 3.48 -7.23
N ILE A 45 -6.65 2.49 -6.85
CA ILE A 45 -6.12 1.25 -6.28
C ILE A 45 -6.02 0.19 -7.39
N ALA A 46 -4.80 -0.18 -7.74
CA ALA A 46 -4.50 -1.17 -8.79
C ALA A 46 -4.33 -2.58 -8.21
N ASP A 47 -4.56 -3.62 -9.02
CA ASP A 47 -4.40 -5.03 -8.65
C ASP A 47 -5.29 -5.49 -7.46
N ALA A 48 -6.31 -4.73 -7.07
CA ALA A 48 -7.22 -5.11 -5.99
C ALA A 48 -8.18 -6.20 -6.45
N THR A 49 -8.46 -7.17 -5.59
CA THR A 49 -9.49 -8.18 -5.84
C THR A 49 -10.83 -7.64 -5.39
N LEU A 50 -11.80 -7.62 -6.32
CA LEU A 50 -13.19 -7.24 -6.05
C LEU A 50 -14.10 -8.44 -6.28
N PHE A 51 -15.17 -8.52 -5.52
CA PHE A 51 -16.17 -9.56 -5.66
C PHE A 51 -17.60 -9.01 -5.52
N CYS A 52 -18.53 -9.76 -6.12
CA CYS A 52 -19.95 -9.50 -6.02
C CYS A 52 -20.51 -10.24 -4.80
N ASP A 53 -20.71 -9.51 -3.70
CA ASP A 53 -21.16 -9.99 -2.37
C ASP A 53 -22.62 -10.43 -2.44
N SER A 54 -22.85 -11.60 -3.04
CA SER A 54 -24.16 -12.07 -3.46
C SER A 54 -24.96 -12.65 -2.30
N ASN A 55 -24.26 -13.09 -1.24
CA ASN A 55 -24.87 -13.56 0.00
C ASN A 55 -24.91 -12.48 1.10
N GLY A 56 -24.27 -11.32 0.89
CA GLY A 56 -24.31 -10.17 1.79
C GLY A 56 -23.47 -10.32 3.05
N ASN A 57 -22.53 -11.27 3.11
CA ASN A 57 -21.68 -11.47 4.28
C ASN A 57 -20.40 -10.61 4.27
N GLY A 58 -20.12 -9.92 3.15
CA GLY A 58 -18.95 -9.05 3.00
C GLY A 58 -17.61 -9.77 2.97
N SER A 59 -17.59 -11.08 2.72
CA SER A 59 -16.41 -11.94 2.59
C SER A 59 -16.46 -12.69 1.25
N LEU A 60 -15.32 -12.84 0.59
CA LEU A 60 -15.28 -13.56 -0.68
C LEU A 60 -15.49 -15.07 -0.44
N ASP A 61 -16.59 -15.60 -0.94
CA ASP A 61 -16.93 -17.02 -0.88
C ASP A 61 -16.80 -17.75 -2.22
N GLU A 62 -16.78 -19.09 -2.15
CA GLU A 62 -16.78 -19.93 -3.33
C GLU A 62 -18.05 -19.72 -4.16
N GLY A 63 -17.87 -19.46 -5.47
CA GLY A 63 -18.96 -19.25 -6.41
C GLY A 63 -19.34 -17.78 -6.64
N GLU A 64 -18.80 -16.85 -5.86
CA GLU A 64 -19.00 -15.42 -6.12
C GLU A 64 -18.19 -14.93 -7.31
N ALA A 65 -18.79 -14.04 -8.10
CA ALA A 65 -18.09 -13.42 -9.22
C ALA A 65 -16.95 -12.54 -8.69
N THR A 66 -15.76 -12.68 -9.29
CA THR A 66 -14.57 -11.90 -8.93
C THR A 66 -13.98 -11.20 -10.13
N THR A 67 -13.33 -10.07 -9.89
CA THR A 67 -12.51 -9.35 -10.87
C THR A 67 -11.31 -8.73 -10.18
N THR A 68 -10.34 -8.26 -10.96
CA THR A 68 -9.19 -7.49 -10.47
C THR A 68 -9.22 -6.08 -11.07
N SER A 69 -8.88 -5.05 -10.30
CA SER A 69 -8.70 -3.70 -10.85
C SER A 69 -7.40 -3.59 -11.65
N ASP A 70 -7.43 -2.82 -12.73
CA ASP A 70 -6.25 -2.56 -13.57
C ASP A 70 -5.34 -1.44 -12.99
N ASP A 71 -4.29 -1.06 -13.73
CA ASP A 71 -3.33 -0.02 -13.33
C ASP A 71 -3.96 1.39 -13.23
N HIS A 72 -5.20 1.57 -13.70
CA HIS A 72 -6.01 2.79 -13.59
C HIS A 72 -7.16 2.61 -12.59
N GLY A 73 -7.15 1.55 -11.78
CA GLY A 73 -8.19 1.23 -10.80
C GLY A 73 -9.53 0.81 -11.42
N ALA A 74 -9.59 0.63 -12.74
CA ALA A 74 -10.81 0.24 -13.42
C ALA A 74 -11.05 -1.26 -13.28
N PHE A 75 -12.30 -1.66 -13.10
CA PHE A 75 -12.69 -3.06 -13.02
C PHE A 75 -13.98 -3.32 -13.81
N THR A 76 -14.22 -4.57 -14.20
CA THR A 76 -15.43 -4.94 -14.93
C THR A 76 -15.92 -6.32 -14.49
N PHE A 77 -17.21 -6.40 -14.14
CA PHE A 77 -17.89 -7.67 -13.96
C PHE A 77 -18.61 -8.06 -15.25
N SER A 78 -18.42 -9.31 -15.67
CA SER A 78 -19.14 -9.93 -16.79
C SER A 78 -19.57 -11.35 -16.39
N PRO A 79 -20.86 -11.58 -16.07
CA PRO A 79 -21.98 -10.63 -16.11
C PRO A 79 -21.89 -9.54 -15.03
N ALA A 80 -22.65 -8.45 -15.19
CA ALA A 80 -22.73 -7.35 -14.24
C ALA A 80 -23.08 -7.85 -12.84
N CYS A 81 -22.40 -7.31 -11.84
CA CYS A 81 -22.72 -7.59 -10.45
C CYS A 81 -24.08 -7.01 -10.07
N SER A 82 -24.99 -7.87 -9.61
CA SER A 82 -26.34 -7.48 -9.13
C SER A 82 -26.41 -7.25 -7.62
N ALA A 83 -25.30 -7.45 -6.89
CA ALA A 83 -25.19 -7.27 -5.45
C ALA A 83 -24.16 -6.18 -5.11
N ALA A 84 -23.85 -6.01 -3.82
CA ALA A 84 -22.82 -5.07 -3.41
C ALA A 84 -21.46 -5.49 -3.98
N ILE A 85 -20.67 -4.50 -4.41
CA ILE A 85 -19.30 -4.70 -4.86
C ILE A 85 -18.39 -4.48 -3.65
N VAL A 86 -17.54 -5.44 -3.34
CA VAL A 86 -16.67 -5.41 -2.16
C VAL A 86 -15.23 -5.72 -2.56
N THR A 87 -14.26 -4.99 -2.00
CA THR A 87 -12.84 -5.32 -2.13
C THR A 87 -12.41 -6.32 -1.06
N VAL A 88 -11.52 -7.23 -1.42
CA VAL A 88 -10.79 -8.04 -0.44
C VAL A 88 -9.71 -7.15 0.18
N ALA A 89 -9.83 -6.87 1.48
CA ALA A 89 -8.85 -6.04 2.19
C ALA A 89 -7.43 -6.59 2.09
N GLY A 90 -6.44 -5.70 2.05
CA GLY A 90 -5.03 -6.08 1.88
C GLY A 90 -4.69 -6.59 0.47
N THR A 91 -5.60 -6.51 -0.50
CA THR A 91 -5.29 -6.75 -1.91
C THR A 91 -5.19 -5.45 -2.69
N GLY A 92 -4.40 -5.47 -3.76
CA GLY A 92 -4.08 -4.29 -4.54
C GLY A 92 -3.15 -3.33 -3.81
N TYR A 93 -2.88 -2.19 -4.44
CA TYR A 93 -2.08 -1.12 -3.85
C TYR A 93 -2.58 0.24 -4.33
N ASP A 94 -2.61 1.18 -3.40
CA ASP A 94 -2.80 2.61 -3.69
C ASP A 94 -1.55 3.14 -4.40
N LYS A 95 -1.73 3.84 -5.51
CA LYS A 95 -0.61 4.28 -6.36
C LYS A 95 0.10 5.51 -5.82
N THR A 96 -0.59 6.34 -5.05
CA THR A 96 0.03 7.46 -4.34
C THR A 96 0.75 6.94 -3.12
N LEU A 97 0.10 6.15 -2.27
CA LEU A 97 0.63 5.74 -0.97
C LEU A 97 1.61 4.57 -1.08
N LEU A 98 1.56 3.80 -2.17
CA LEU A 98 2.31 2.55 -2.35
C LEU A 98 2.04 1.53 -1.24
N LYS A 99 0.82 1.58 -0.69
CA LYS A 99 0.32 0.73 0.38
C LYS A 99 -0.94 0.01 -0.05
N SER A 100 -1.14 -1.20 0.46
CA SER A 100 -2.36 -1.96 0.30
C SER A 100 -3.42 -1.39 1.24
N PRO A 101 -4.64 -1.10 0.74
CA PRO A 101 -5.75 -0.66 1.59
C PRO A 101 -6.01 -1.66 2.73
N LYS A 102 -6.00 -1.17 3.97
CA LYS A 102 -6.19 -2.02 5.16
C LYS A 102 -7.67 -2.38 5.40
N SER A 103 -8.58 -1.56 4.90
CA SER A 103 -10.02 -1.78 5.00
C SER A 103 -10.60 -2.35 3.71
N ARG A 104 -11.71 -3.07 3.84
CA ARG A 104 -12.57 -3.39 2.70
C ARG A 104 -13.33 -2.14 2.28
N LEU A 105 -13.38 -1.90 0.97
CA LEU A 105 -14.19 -0.85 0.38
C LEU A 105 -15.43 -1.49 -0.26
N ARG A 106 -16.56 -0.81 -0.15
CA ARG A 106 -17.87 -1.33 -0.56
C ARG A 106 -18.62 -0.30 -1.37
N ALA A 107 -19.40 -0.76 -2.34
CA ALA A 107 -20.37 0.07 -3.05
C ALA A 107 -21.62 -0.73 -3.40
N ALA A 108 -22.74 -0.03 -3.60
CA ALA A 108 -23.98 -0.66 -4.03
C ALA A 108 -23.83 -1.24 -5.46
N ALA A 109 -24.71 -2.19 -5.81
CA ALA A 109 -24.82 -2.69 -7.17
C ALA A 109 -24.97 -1.53 -8.17
N GLY A 110 -24.23 -1.58 -9.28
CA GLY A 110 -24.28 -0.54 -10.31
C GLY A 110 -23.53 0.76 -9.99
N SER A 111 -22.84 0.85 -8.85
CA SER A 111 -21.96 1.99 -8.56
C SER A 111 -20.80 2.06 -9.56
N ALA A 112 -20.55 3.27 -10.09
CA ALA A 112 -19.41 3.54 -10.97
C ALA A 112 -18.11 3.81 -10.19
N VAL A 113 -18.20 3.96 -8.87
CA VAL A 113 -17.06 4.15 -7.98
C VAL A 113 -17.17 3.22 -6.78
N VAL A 114 -16.05 2.66 -6.34
CA VAL A 114 -15.88 2.04 -5.03
C VAL A 114 -14.88 2.90 -4.27
N SER A 115 -15.27 3.47 -3.13
CA SER A 115 -14.43 4.41 -2.37
C SER A 115 -14.80 4.40 -0.88
N TYR A 116 -14.10 5.21 -0.09
CA TYR A 116 -14.48 5.46 1.29
C TYR A 116 -15.90 6.01 1.42
N PHE A 117 -16.35 6.86 0.49
CA PHE A 117 -17.68 7.50 0.59
C PHE A 117 -18.82 6.54 0.26
N THR A 118 -18.63 5.63 -0.70
CA THR A 118 -19.62 4.57 -0.94
C THR A 118 -19.67 3.58 0.23
N THR A 119 -18.51 3.32 0.85
CA THR A 119 -18.40 2.48 2.04
C THR A 119 -19.12 3.12 3.22
N LEU A 120 -18.84 4.39 3.50
CA LEU A 120 -19.50 5.19 4.53
C LEU A 120 -21.03 5.21 4.34
N GLN A 121 -21.50 5.37 3.10
CA GLN A 121 -22.93 5.36 2.80
C GLN A 121 -23.57 4.03 3.21
N LEU A 122 -23.02 2.92 2.70
CA LEU A 122 -23.55 1.58 2.99
C LEU A 122 -23.48 1.21 4.46
N ASP A 123 -22.35 1.53 5.11
CA ASP A 123 -22.12 1.12 6.49
C ASP A 123 -22.89 1.97 7.50
N SER A 124 -23.18 3.23 7.17
CA SER A 124 -24.00 4.13 8.01
C SER A 124 -25.46 3.72 8.12
N GLY A 125 -25.98 2.97 7.13
CA GLY A 125 -27.40 2.62 7.05
C GLY A 125 -28.34 3.80 6.75
N LEU A 126 -27.81 4.97 6.42
CA LEU A 126 -28.60 6.15 6.07
C LEU A 126 -29.22 6.02 4.68
N SER A 127 -30.37 6.68 4.47
CA SER A 127 -30.92 6.88 3.13
C SER A 127 -29.98 7.70 2.24
N ALA A 128 -30.17 7.64 0.93
CA ALA A 128 -29.35 8.42 -0.01
C ALA A 128 -29.45 9.93 0.26
N GLU A 129 -30.64 10.41 0.62
CA GLU A 129 -30.91 11.82 0.93
C GLU A 129 -30.22 12.25 2.24
N GLU A 130 -30.32 11.43 3.29
CA GLU A 130 -29.64 11.71 4.57
C GLU A 130 -28.13 11.68 4.40
N PHE A 131 -27.59 10.72 3.65
CA PHE A 131 -26.17 10.65 3.40
C PHE A 131 -25.67 11.80 2.52
N GLN A 132 -26.48 12.30 1.59
CA GLN A 132 -26.14 13.51 0.82
C GLN A 132 -25.98 14.75 1.71
N ALA A 133 -26.81 14.85 2.76
CA ALA A 133 -26.66 15.90 3.76
C ALA A 133 -25.33 15.73 4.54
N VAL A 134 -24.96 14.50 4.90
CA VAL A 134 -23.66 14.18 5.50
C VAL A 134 -22.51 14.58 4.58
N MET A 135 -22.54 14.20 3.30
CA MET A 135 -21.52 14.59 2.31
C MET A 135 -21.32 16.11 2.26
N THR A 136 -22.41 16.88 2.31
CA THR A 136 -22.34 18.35 2.38
C THR A 136 -21.61 18.82 3.65
N LYS A 137 -21.89 18.21 4.80
CA LYS A 137 -21.20 18.48 6.07
C LYS A 137 -19.73 18.10 6.05
N LEU A 138 -19.35 17.10 5.26
CA LEU A 138 -17.98 16.68 5.02
C LEU A 138 -17.22 17.57 4.03
N GLY A 139 -17.82 18.67 3.55
CA GLY A 139 -17.18 19.55 2.56
C GLY A 139 -17.31 19.06 1.11
N LEU A 140 -18.14 18.05 0.88
CA LEU A 140 -18.36 17.41 -0.42
C LEU A 140 -19.77 17.72 -0.95
N SER A 141 -20.09 19.01 -1.03
CA SER A 141 -21.42 19.46 -1.45
C SER A 141 -21.68 19.15 -2.93
N GLY A 142 -22.87 18.61 -3.22
CA GLY A 142 -23.33 18.37 -4.60
C GLY A 142 -22.68 17.19 -5.32
N VAL A 143 -21.98 16.29 -4.61
CA VAL A 143 -21.41 15.06 -5.20
C VAL A 143 -22.23 13.84 -4.82
N ASN A 144 -22.40 12.92 -5.76
CA ASN A 144 -22.98 11.60 -5.51
C ASN A 144 -21.84 10.60 -5.22
N PRO A 145 -21.80 9.94 -4.05
CA PRO A 145 -20.78 8.96 -3.72
C PRO A 145 -20.56 7.88 -4.79
N ALA A 146 -21.64 7.42 -5.44
CA ALA A 146 -21.59 6.34 -6.43
C ALA A 146 -20.85 6.70 -7.73
N THR A 147 -20.56 7.98 -7.94
CA THR A 147 -19.87 8.50 -9.13
C THR A 147 -18.74 9.48 -8.80
N PHE A 148 -18.47 9.71 -7.51
CA PHE A 148 -17.53 10.73 -7.07
C PHE A 148 -16.09 10.20 -7.07
N ASP A 149 -15.25 10.83 -7.88
CA ASP A 149 -13.81 10.56 -7.95
C ASP A 149 -13.03 11.83 -7.53
N PRO A 150 -12.49 11.87 -6.29
CA PRO A 150 -11.70 12.98 -5.79
C PRO A 150 -10.55 13.42 -6.71
N SER A 151 -9.93 12.52 -7.48
CA SER A 151 -8.81 12.86 -8.35
C SER A 151 -9.20 13.69 -9.58
N GLN A 152 -10.49 13.73 -9.92
CA GLN A 152 -11.05 14.39 -11.10
C GLN A 152 -11.97 15.57 -10.74
N ASP A 153 -12.10 15.92 -9.46
CA ASP A 153 -12.96 17.00 -9.00
C ASP A 153 -12.14 18.30 -8.74
N SER A 154 -12.85 19.34 -8.32
CA SER A 154 -12.27 20.57 -7.81
C SER A 154 -11.29 20.34 -6.66
N THR A 155 -10.25 21.17 -6.60
CA THR A 155 -9.25 21.16 -5.51
C THR A 155 -9.87 21.19 -4.11
N GLU A 156 -10.98 21.93 -3.92
CA GLU A 156 -11.65 22.01 -2.60
C GLU A 156 -12.24 20.66 -2.17
N ARG A 157 -12.90 19.95 -3.09
CA ARG A 157 -13.48 18.64 -2.80
C ARG A 157 -12.42 17.55 -2.73
N PHE A 158 -11.40 17.62 -3.58
CA PHE A 158 -10.20 16.79 -3.46
C PHE A 158 -9.60 16.90 -2.05
N GLY A 159 -9.23 18.11 -1.61
CA GLY A 159 -8.57 18.30 -0.32
C GLY A 159 -9.43 17.87 0.85
N SER A 160 -10.75 18.10 0.77
CA SER A 160 -11.71 17.61 1.77
C SER A 160 -11.76 16.09 1.81
N ALA A 161 -11.80 15.43 0.65
CA ALA A 161 -11.82 13.97 0.56
C ALA A 161 -10.51 13.35 1.06
N ALA A 162 -9.36 13.84 0.60
CA ALA A 162 -8.04 13.35 0.98
C ALA A 162 -7.79 13.49 2.50
N ALA A 163 -8.23 14.60 3.10
CA ALA A 163 -8.13 14.81 4.54
C ALA A 163 -8.95 13.79 5.36
N LEU A 164 -10.14 13.43 4.88
CA LEU A 164 -10.99 12.41 5.53
C LEU A 164 -10.42 11.00 5.35
N SER A 165 -9.94 10.67 4.14
CA SER A 165 -9.23 9.40 3.88
C SER A 165 -8.01 9.26 4.79
N LYS A 166 -7.21 10.32 4.94
CA LYS A 166 -6.04 10.35 5.82
C LYS A 166 -6.40 9.99 7.26
N ILE A 167 -7.43 10.62 7.83
CA ILE A 167 -7.88 10.33 9.20
C ILE A 167 -8.25 8.84 9.35
N LEU A 168 -9.08 8.32 8.44
CA LEU A 168 -9.60 6.96 8.57
C LEU A 168 -8.51 5.90 8.32
N ASN A 169 -7.66 6.11 7.31
CA ASN A 169 -6.54 5.21 7.00
C ASN A 169 -5.53 5.17 8.12
N GLU A 170 -5.11 6.33 8.64
CA GLU A 170 -4.09 6.37 9.68
C GLU A 170 -4.61 5.78 11.00
N LEU A 171 -5.88 6.01 11.38
CA LEU A 171 -6.46 5.34 12.55
C LEU A 171 -6.48 3.81 12.40
N ALA A 172 -6.83 3.31 11.20
CA ALA A 172 -6.82 1.88 10.93
C ALA A 172 -5.39 1.29 10.98
N GLU A 173 -4.41 1.96 10.39
CA GLU A 173 -2.99 1.56 10.41
C GLU A 173 -2.42 1.57 11.83
N ILE A 174 -2.74 2.59 12.63
CA ILE A 174 -2.30 2.68 14.03
C ILE A 174 -2.86 1.50 14.82
N VAL A 175 -4.17 1.25 14.74
CA VAL A 175 -4.79 0.13 15.47
C VAL A 175 -4.21 -1.22 15.04
N GLU A 176 -3.96 -1.44 13.75
CA GLU A 176 -3.31 -2.67 13.26
C GLU A 176 -1.89 -2.83 13.81
N THR A 177 -1.09 -1.76 13.79
CA THR A 177 0.30 -1.76 14.32
C THR A 177 0.35 -2.17 15.79
N LEU A 178 -0.74 -1.91 16.51
CA LEU A 178 -0.90 -2.20 17.93
C LEU A 178 -1.57 -3.57 18.20
N GLY A 179 -1.86 -4.33 17.14
CA GLY A 179 -2.43 -5.69 17.22
C GLY A 179 -3.96 -5.76 17.18
N GLY A 180 -4.65 -4.63 16.95
CA GLY A 180 -6.08 -4.61 16.68
C GLY A 180 -6.43 -4.94 15.23
N ASP A 181 -7.73 -5.07 14.95
CA ASP A 181 -8.23 -5.30 13.59
C ASP A 181 -8.49 -3.96 12.87
N SER A 182 -7.75 -3.69 11.78
CA SER A 182 -7.86 -2.44 11.02
C SER A 182 -9.23 -2.25 10.38
N GLN A 183 -9.91 -3.31 9.93
CA GLN A 183 -11.23 -3.19 9.31
C GLN A 183 -12.28 -2.73 10.32
N THR A 184 -12.25 -3.31 11.53
CA THR A 184 -13.15 -2.96 12.63
C THR A 184 -12.89 -1.54 13.10
N ALA A 185 -11.62 -1.16 13.26
CA ALA A 185 -11.22 0.20 13.62
C ALA A 185 -11.65 1.23 12.57
N PHE A 186 -11.40 0.95 11.30
CA PHE A 186 -11.82 1.78 10.18
C PHE A 186 -13.34 2.00 10.20
N ARG A 187 -14.12 0.93 10.33
CA ARG A 187 -15.58 0.99 10.37
C ARG A 187 -16.09 1.81 11.57
N ALA A 188 -15.50 1.60 12.75
CA ALA A 188 -15.88 2.35 13.95
C ALA A 188 -15.59 3.86 13.79
N ALA A 189 -14.40 4.20 13.29
CA ALA A 189 -14.01 5.59 13.00
C ALA A 189 -14.95 6.25 11.97
N ALA A 190 -15.24 5.53 10.89
CA ALA A 190 -16.13 5.94 9.81
C ALA A 190 -17.55 6.27 10.31
N LEU A 191 -18.12 5.41 11.15
CA LEU A 191 -19.46 5.65 11.73
C LEU A 191 -19.48 6.84 12.68
N ALA A 192 -18.46 6.98 13.53
CA ALA A 192 -18.34 8.12 14.44
C ALA A 192 -18.17 9.45 13.69
N LEU A 193 -17.42 9.43 12.59
CA LEU A 193 -17.26 10.58 11.69
C LEU A 193 -18.60 11.00 11.07
N VAL A 194 -19.38 10.03 10.54
CA VAL A 194 -20.72 10.29 9.98
C VAL A 194 -21.63 10.91 11.04
N GLU A 195 -21.68 10.32 12.23
CA GLU A 195 -22.54 10.81 13.31
C GLU A 195 -22.15 12.22 13.74
N GLN A 196 -20.85 12.49 13.90
CA GLN A 196 -20.37 13.81 14.27
C GLN A 196 -20.64 14.85 13.18
N ALA A 197 -20.57 14.47 11.89
CA ALA A 197 -20.94 15.34 10.78
C ALA A 197 -22.43 15.68 10.77
N ARG A 198 -23.32 14.73 11.11
CA ARG A 198 -24.78 14.97 11.20
C ARG A 198 -25.14 15.99 12.29
N ASN A 199 -24.38 16.00 13.37
CA ASN A 199 -24.61 16.88 14.52
C ASN A 199 -24.13 18.33 14.28
N LEU A 200 -23.56 18.63 13.11
CA LEU A 200 -23.11 19.98 12.77
C LEU A 200 -24.27 20.95 12.49
N PRO A 201 -24.22 22.19 13.01
CA PRO A 201 -25.23 23.22 12.74
C PRO A 201 -25.45 23.47 11.25
N SER A 202 -26.67 23.79 10.82
CA SER A 202 -26.98 24.14 9.42
C SER A 202 -25.98 25.16 8.84
N GLY A 203 -25.55 24.95 7.59
CA GLY A 203 -24.57 25.81 6.91
C GLY A 203 -23.09 25.60 7.29
N SER A 204 -22.78 24.85 8.36
CA SER A 204 -21.40 24.50 8.71
C SER A 204 -20.92 23.20 8.04
N THR A 205 -19.60 23.04 7.95
CA THR A 205 -18.89 21.82 7.53
C THR A 205 -17.88 21.42 8.59
N VAL A 206 -17.34 20.20 8.52
CA VAL A 206 -16.28 19.73 9.42
C VAL A 206 -15.02 20.60 9.37
N PHE A 207 -14.83 21.35 8.28
CA PHE A 207 -13.69 22.25 8.08
C PHE A 207 -13.99 23.72 8.38
N THR A 208 -15.12 24.02 9.02
CA THR A 208 -15.50 25.40 9.36
C THR A 208 -14.58 26.03 10.41
N SER A 209 -14.07 25.23 11.35
CA SER A 209 -13.08 25.67 12.35
C SER A 209 -12.21 24.52 12.82
N ASP A 210 -11.07 24.85 13.43
CA ASP A 210 -10.17 23.90 14.07
C ASP A 210 -10.88 23.05 15.13
N ASP A 211 -11.78 23.65 15.92
CA ASP A 211 -12.57 22.94 16.92
C ASP A 211 -13.53 21.93 16.27
N THR A 212 -14.14 22.29 15.14
CA THR A 212 -15.10 21.42 14.45
C THR A 212 -14.39 20.18 13.92
N LEU A 213 -13.23 20.38 13.27
CA LEU A 213 -12.40 19.28 12.77
C LEU A 213 -11.83 18.46 13.93
N GLY A 214 -11.36 19.12 14.99
CA GLY A 214 -10.86 18.47 16.20
C GLY A 214 -11.89 17.53 16.84
N ASN A 215 -13.14 17.99 16.97
CA ASN A 215 -14.23 17.16 17.50
C ASN A 215 -14.54 15.95 16.59
N LEU A 216 -14.47 16.13 15.27
CA LEU A 216 -14.60 15.03 14.30
C LEU A 216 -13.51 13.97 14.49
N VAL A 217 -12.25 14.40 14.50
CA VAL A 217 -11.10 13.51 14.68
C VAL A 217 -11.16 12.82 16.03
N GLN A 218 -11.54 13.55 17.10
CA GLN A 218 -11.68 12.99 18.43
C GLN A 218 -12.72 11.87 18.49
N ALA A 219 -13.90 12.09 17.90
CA ALA A 219 -14.95 11.08 17.84
C ALA A 219 -14.49 9.83 17.07
N ALA A 220 -13.86 10.03 15.91
CA ALA A 220 -13.33 8.95 15.08
C ALA A 220 -12.22 8.16 15.79
N ALA A 221 -11.26 8.85 16.41
CA ALA A 221 -10.15 8.24 17.14
C ALA A 221 -10.65 7.46 18.35
N ALA A 222 -11.53 8.04 19.17
CA ALA A 222 -12.11 7.36 20.32
C ALA A 222 -12.83 6.07 19.91
N ALA A 223 -13.60 6.10 18.82
CA ALA A 223 -14.29 4.93 18.29
C ALA A 223 -13.32 3.88 17.75
N ALA A 224 -12.26 4.28 17.03
CA ALA A 224 -11.24 3.37 16.52
C ALA A 224 -10.48 2.65 17.65
N PHE A 225 -9.96 3.41 18.62
CA PHE A 225 -9.18 2.81 19.71
C PHE A 225 -10.03 1.98 20.67
N ALA A 226 -11.34 2.25 20.77
CA ALA A 226 -12.26 1.41 21.54
C ALA A 226 -12.35 -0.03 20.99
N THR A 227 -12.00 -0.27 19.72
CA THR A 227 -12.01 -1.62 19.13
C THR A 227 -10.79 -2.46 19.52
N VAL A 228 -9.76 -1.85 20.11
CA VAL A 228 -8.60 -2.58 20.64
C VAL A 228 -9.04 -3.39 21.86
N ASP A 229 -8.63 -4.66 21.94
CA ASP A 229 -8.99 -5.54 23.05
C ASP A 229 -8.47 -4.98 24.38
N SER A 230 -9.29 -5.02 25.44
CA SER A 230 -8.91 -4.49 26.76
C SER A 230 -7.80 -5.29 27.47
N SER A 231 -7.48 -6.50 27.00
CA SER A 231 -6.29 -7.25 27.40
C SER A 231 -5.01 -6.73 26.75
N THR A 232 -5.12 -6.04 25.61
CA THR A 232 -3.99 -5.37 24.95
C THR A 232 -3.76 -4.02 25.63
N TRP A 233 -4.80 -3.19 25.73
CA TRP A 233 -4.73 -1.83 26.27
C TRP A 233 -5.80 -1.56 27.31
N SER A 234 -5.45 -0.86 28.39
CA SER A 234 -6.45 -0.35 29.33
C SER A 234 -7.34 0.72 28.69
N ASP A 235 -8.50 1.01 29.30
CA ASP A 235 -9.35 2.11 28.85
C ASP A 235 -8.62 3.47 28.93
N THR A 236 -7.72 3.63 29.89
CA THR A 236 -6.84 4.81 30.01
C THR A 236 -5.91 4.92 28.81
N ALA A 237 -5.22 3.84 28.44
CA ALA A 237 -4.33 3.82 27.29
C ALA A 237 -5.07 4.12 25.98
N LYS A 238 -6.27 3.54 25.78
CA LYS A 238 -7.13 3.82 24.62
C LYS A 238 -7.52 5.30 24.54
N ALA A 239 -7.94 5.88 25.66
CA ALA A 239 -8.31 7.30 25.74
C ALA A 239 -7.11 8.23 25.47
N ASN A 240 -5.94 7.89 26.02
CA ASN A 240 -4.71 8.66 25.82
C ASN A 240 -4.21 8.58 24.37
N ALA A 241 -4.26 7.41 23.75
CA ALA A 241 -3.95 7.24 22.32
C ALA A 241 -4.91 8.06 21.45
N ALA A 242 -6.21 8.05 21.76
CA ALA A 242 -7.20 8.88 21.06
C ALA A 242 -6.89 10.38 21.18
N ALA A 243 -6.45 10.85 22.35
CA ALA A 243 -6.07 12.25 22.57
C ALA A 243 -4.82 12.65 21.75
N ILE A 244 -3.79 11.80 21.71
CA ILE A 244 -2.59 12.03 20.88
C ILE A 244 -2.95 12.04 19.40
N ALA A 245 -3.76 11.06 18.96
CA ALA A 245 -4.22 10.98 17.57
C ALA A 245 -5.06 12.20 17.17
N THR A 246 -5.92 12.71 18.08
CA THR A 246 -6.73 13.90 17.84
C THR A 246 -5.86 15.11 17.52
N ASP A 247 -4.83 15.36 18.33
CA ASP A 247 -3.95 16.51 18.14
C ASP A 247 -3.16 16.41 16.82
N GLY A 248 -2.60 15.24 16.52
CA GLY A 248 -1.77 15.02 15.33
C GLY A 248 -2.58 14.95 14.03
N LEU A 249 -3.63 14.11 13.98
CA LEU A 249 -4.41 13.88 12.77
C LEU A 249 -5.25 15.08 12.38
N ARG A 250 -5.68 15.92 13.33
CA ARG A 250 -6.32 17.21 13.01
C ARG A 250 -5.38 18.11 12.19
N LEU A 251 -4.12 18.23 12.61
CA LEU A 251 -3.13 19.02 11.88
C LEU A 251 -2.77 18.38 10.54
N ALA A 252 -2.59 17.05 10.48
CA ALA A 252 -2.33 16.34 9.24
C ALA A 252 -3.48 16.54 8.23
N ALA A 253 -4.73 16.41 8.67
CA ALA A 253 -5.92 16.65 7.84
C ALA A 253 -5.99 18.10 7.31
N GLN A 254 -5.61 19.09 8.13
CA GLN A 254 -5.55 20.49 7.67
C GLN A 254 -4.50 20.71 6.59
N VAL A 255 -3.31 20.11 6.75
CA VAL A 255 -2.22 20.21 5.76
C VAL A 255 -2.65 19.52 4.47
N VAL A 256 -3.13 18.28 4.55
CA VAL A 256 -3.61 17.51 3.39
C VAL A 256 -4.70 18.26 2.62
N ARG A 257 -5.64 18.90 3.32
CA ARG A 257 -6.70 19.70 2.71
C ARG A 257 -6.18 20.90 1.90
N GLY A 258 -5.00 21.41 2.23
CA GLY A 258 -4.37 22.54 1.53
C GLY A 258 -3.77 22.18 0.17
N HIS A 259 -3.63 20.89 -0.13
CA HIS A 259 -3.02 20.41 -1.37
C HIS A 259 -3.99 20.40 -2.55
N ARG A 260 -3.43 20.34 -3.75
CA ARG A 260 -4.20 20.47 -5.01
C ARG A 260 -4.53 19.14 -5.67
N ASN A 261 -3.73 18.12 -5.40
CA ASN A 261 -3.81 16.78 -5.96
C ASN A 261 -3.01 15.80 -5.08
N PHE A 262 -3.10 14.51 -5.39
CA PHE A 262 -2.44 13.45 -4.63
C PHE A 262 -0.91 13.50 -4.69
N ASP A 263 -0.32 13.92 -5.81
CA ASP A 263 1.14 14.03 -5.95
C ASP A 263 1.71 15.07 -4.98
N ASP A 264 1.06 16.24 -4.90
CA ASP A 264 1.39 17.32 -3.95
C ASP A 264 1.19 16.86 -2.50
N ALA A 265 0.15 16.06 -2.25
CA ALA A 265 -0.23 15.59 -0.91
C ALA A 265 0.52 14.34 -0.45
N HIS A 266 1.30 13.70 -1.32
CA HIS A 266 1.85 12.35 -1.10
C HIS A 266 2.62 12.24 0.22
N ASP A 267 3.53 13.17 0.51
CA ASP A 267 4.37 13.11 1.72
C ASP A 267 3.49 13.18 2.98
N ASP A 268 2.51 14.08 3.01
CA ASP A 268 1.62 14.23 4.15
C ASP A 268 0.64 13.07 4.30
N LEU A 269 0.18 12.49 3.19
CA LEU A 269 -0.67 11.30 3.22
C LEU A 269 0.11 10.07 3.73
N ASN A 270 1.36 9.89 3.31
CA ASN A 270 2.22 8.78 3.74
C ASN A 270 2.86 8.98 5.12
N ASN A 271 2.85 10.19 5.66
CA ASN A 271 3.44 10.50 6.95
C ASN A 271 2.66 9.83 8.10
N GLY A 272 3.20 8.74 8.65
CA GLY A 272 2.65 8.00 9.78
C GLY A 272 3.19 8.44 11.16
N SER A 273 3.68 9.68 11.27
CA SER A 273 4.36 10.16 12.49
C SER A 273 3.51 10.05 13.76
N VAL A 274 2.19 10.23 13.66
CA VAL A 274 1.27 10.13 14.79
C VAL A 274 1.27 8.71 15.35
N GLY A 275 1.22 7.70 14.47
CA GLY A 275 1.32 6.30 14.87
C GLY A 275 2.65 5.95 15.51
N SER A 276 3.76 6.46 14.96
CA SER A 276 5.09 6.28 15.54
C SER A 276 5.16 6.89 16.96
N ILE A 277 4.68 8.12 17.15
CA ILE A 277 4.63 8.77 18.47
C ILE A 277 3.81 7.95 19.46
N ILE A 278 2.61 7.49 19.08
CA ILE A 278 1.76 6.65 19.92
C ILE A 278 2.50 5.36 20.31
N SER A 279 3.14 4.69 19.36
CA SER A 279 3.86 3.43 19.60
C SER A 279 5.08 3.55 20.54
N GLU A 280 5.68 4.74 20.61
CA GLU A 280 6.82 5.05 21.48
C GLU A 280 6.41 5.53 22.88
N THR A 281 5.15 5.96 23.02
CA THR A 281 4.64 6.56 24.24
C THR A 281 4.21 5.48 25.23
N ASP A 282 4.61 5.64 26.49
CA ASP A 282 3.96 4.91 27.57
C ASP A 282 2.59 5.57 27.82
N LEU A 283 1.54 4.93 27.30
CA LEU A 283 0.18 5.47 27.32
C LEU A 283 -0.46 5.46 28.71
N GLU A 284 0.16 4.82 29.70
CA GLU A 284 -0.29 4.84 31.09
C GLU A 284 0.35 5.98 31.90
N ASP A 285 1.42 6.60 31.39
CA ASP A 285 2.11 7.73 32.04
C ASP A 285 1.58 9.06 31.50
N ALA A 286 0.85 9.79 32.34
CA ALA A 286 0.25 11.06 31.97
C ALA A 286 1.27 12.13 31.53
N THR A 287 2.49 12.09 32.06
CA THR A 287 3.57 13.02 31.68
C THR A 287 4.03 12.71 30.26
N ARG A 288 4.30 11.43 29.97
CA ARG A 288 4.73 10.96 28.64
C ARG A 288 3.66 11.21 27.59
N VAL A 289 2.39 11.04 27.95
CA VAL A 289 1.24 11.39 27.10
C VAL A 289 1.20 12.91 26.84
N SER A 290 1.41 13.75 27.86
CA SER A 290 1.45 15.21 27.65
C SER A 290 2.58 15.62 26.70
N GLU A 291 3.78 15.07 26.88
CA GLU A 291 4.93 15.28 25.98
C GLU A 291 4.61 14.84 24.55
N ALA A 292 3.99 13.67 24.37
CA ALA A 292 3.58 13.16 23.06
C ALA A 292 2.55 14.06 22.37
N ARG A 293 1.56 14.56 23.12
CA ARG A 293 0.57 15.51 22.62
C ARG A 293 1.20 16.84 22.22
N GLU A 294 2.18 17.34 22.97
CA GLU A 294 2.94 18.54 22.61
C GLU A 294 3.73 18.33 21.31
N ARG A 295 4.42 17.19 21.16
CA ARG A 295 5.10 16.82 19.91
C ARG A 295 4.14 16.80 18.71
N CYS A 296 2.94 16.25 18.87
CA CYS A 296 1.92 16.26 17.82
C CYS A 296 1.42 17.66 17.47
N ARG A 297 1.41 18.61 18.43
CA ARG A 297 0.94 19.98 18.22
C ARG A 297 2.00 20.92 17.65
N ASP A 298 3.27 20.53 17.67
CA ASP A 298 4.38 21.38 17.21
C ASP A 298 4.31 21.61 15.69
N HIS A 299 3.95 22.85 15.32
CA HIS A 299 3.65 23.25 13.95
C HIS A 299 4.89 23.25 13.03
N ASP A 300 6.08 23.46 13.59
CA ASP A 300 7.35 23.57 12.85
C ASP A 300 8.27 22.34 13.10
N GLY A 301 7.71 21.33 13.76
CA GLY A 301 8.43 20.19 14.30
C GLY A 301 8.65 19.02 13.33
N GLU A 302 9.13 17.93 13.92
CA GLU A 302 9.46 16.67 13.26
C GLU A 302 8.26 15.99 12.57
N THR A 303 7.05 16.16 13.11
CA THR A 303 5.81 15.51 12.66
C THR A 303 5.33 15.99 11.28
N ARG A 304 5.78 17.15 10.80
CA ARG A 304 5.43 17.67 9.47
C ARG A 304 6.43 17.36 8.39
N ARG A 305 7.61 16.89 8.75
CA ARG A 305 8.60 16.49 7.76
C ARG A 305 8.18 15.16 7.17
N ALA A 306 8.40 14.99 5.87
CA ALA A 306 8.20 13.71 5.21
C ALA A 306 8.94 12.61 5.99
N GLN A 307 8.23 11.50 6.23
CA GLN A 307 8.77 10.36 6.96
C GLN A 307 8.96 9.20 6.00
N TYR A 308 10.20 8.77 5.83
CA TYR A 308 10.57 7.77 4.85
C TYR A 308 11.79 6.94 5.28
N VAL A 309 11.94 5.78 4.65
CA VAL A 309 13.17 5.00 4.67
C VAL A 309 14.01 5.43 3.47
N TYR A 310 15.33 5.50 3.62
CA TYR A 310 16.21 5.87 2.53
C TYR A 310 17.48 5.03 2.48
N THR A 311 18.08 4.97 1.30
CA THR A 311 19.36 4.30 1.07
C THR A 311 20.51 5.14 1.59
N ASP A 312 21.34 4.58 2.47
CA ASP A 312 22.46 5.33 3.05
C ASP A 312 23.56 5.49 1.99
N GLY A 313 23.79 6.72 1.54
CA GLY A 313 24.75 7.06 0.49
C GLY A 313 24.46 6.46 -0.88
N ASP A 314 23.21 6.05 -1.14
CA ASP A 314 22.79 5.33 -2.36
C ASP A 314 23.74 4.19 -2.72
N ALA A 315 24.20 3.45 -1.72
CA ALA A 315 25.14 2.36 -1.89
C ALA A 315 24.43 1.01 -2.07
N PHE A 316 25.06 0.12 -2.83
CA PHE A 316 24.71 -1.30 -2.93
C PHE A 316 25.99 -2.12 -2.92
N THR A 317 26.06 -3.13 -2.05
CA THR A 317 27.29 -3.90 -1.86
C THR A 317 27.09 -5.38 -2.17
N PHE A 318 27.98 -5.92 -2.99
CA PHE A 318 28.14 -7.35 -3.20
C PHE A 318 29.22 -7.88 -2.27
N VAL A 319 28.92 -8.94 -1.54
CA VAL A 319 29.86 -9.61 -0.65
C VAL A 319 30.15 -10.99 -1.21
N ASP A 320 31.42 -11.30 -1.45
CA ASP A 320 31.81 -12.61 -1.96
C ASP A 320 31.97 -13.65 -0.83
N GLY A 321 32.22 -14.91 -1.22
CA GLY A 321 32.45 -16.02 -0.28
C GLY A 321 33.66 -15.84 0.65
N SER A 322 34.56 -14.89 0.37
CA SER A 322 35.71 -14.54 1.21
C SER A 322 35.48 -13.30 2.09
N ASP A 323 34.23 -12.82 2.14
CA ASP A 323 33.82 -11.58 2.82
C ASP A 323 34.43 -10.30 2.22
N ALA A 324 34.94 -10.35 0.98
CA ALA A 324 35.38 -9.15 0.29
C ALA A 324 34.17 -8.34 -0.19
N LEU A 325 34.21 -7.03 0.05
CA LEU A 325 33.14 -6.09 -0.25
C LEU A 325 33.39 -5.39 -1.58
N ARG A 326 32.40 -5.42 -2.48
CA ARG A 326 32.36 -4.65 -3.73
C ARG A 326 31.14 -3.74 -3.72
N SER A 327 31.36 -2.47 -3.35
CA SER A 327 30.30 -1.46 -3.24
C SER A 327 30.23 -0.59 -4.49
N PHE A 328 29.01 -0.31 -4.94
CA PHE A 328 28.68 0.58 -6.05
C PHE A 328 27.60 1.56 -5.61
N THR A 329 27.48 2.70 -6.29
CA THR A 329 26.29 3.54 -6.16
C THR A 329 25.11 2.91 -6.90
N LEU A 330 23.89 3.25 -6.52
CA LEU A 330 22.69 2.80 -7.24
C LEU A 330 22.63 3.33 -8.67
N GLU A 331 23.18 4.50 -8.94
CA GLU A 331 23.36 5.03 -10.29
C GLU A 331 24.32 4.14 -11.12
N GLN A 332 25.46 3.74 -10.54
CA GLN A 332 26.38 2.81 -11.20
C GLN A 332 25.72 1.45 -11.43
N LEU A 333 24.94 0.97 -10.46
CA LEU A 333 24.22 -0.28 -10.57
C LEU A 333 23.19 -0.24 -11.70
N ASP A 334 22.41 0.84 -11.85
CA ASP A 334 21.42 0.99 -12.94
C ASP A 334 22.09 1.12 -14.31
N ALA A 335 23.21 1.85 -14.40
CA ALA A 335 24.01 1.97 -15.61
C ALA A 335 24.61 0.61 -16.04
N GLY A 336 25.07 -0.17 -15.06
CA GLY A 336 25.58 -1.52 -15.22
C GLY A 336 26.96 -1.70 -14.59
N VAL A 337 27.10 -2.74 -13.76
CA VAL A 337 28.35 -3.10 -13.10
C VAL A 337 28.93 -4.41 -13.65
N ASP A 338 30.26 -4.48 -13.69
CA ASP A 338 30.99 -5.66 -14.14
C ASP A 338 31.44 -6.51 -12.96
N LEU A 339 30.94 -7.74 -12.91
CA LEU A 339 31.26 -8.81 -11.97
C LEU A 339 31.63 -10.11 -12.73
N SER A 340 32.21 -9.97 -13.93
CA SER A 340 32.54 -11.09 -14.85
C SER A 340 33.54 -12.10 -14.28
N ASP A 341 34.21 -11.74 -13.17
CA ASP A 341 35.14 -12.58 -12.43
C ASP A 341 34.45 -13.53 -11.43
N THR A 342 33.14 -13.34 -11.18
CA THR A 342 32.36 -14.14 -10.23
C THR A 342 31.09 -14.70 -10.87
N THR A 343 30.23 -15.35 -10.08
CA THR A 343 28.89 -15.81 -10.45
C THR A 343 27.93 -15.51 -9.30
N LEU A 344 26.61 -15.54 -9.55
CA LEU A 344 25.61 -15.33 -8.51
C LEU A 344 25.75 -16.34 -7.35
N GLY A 345 26.08 -17.59 -7.66
CA GLY A 345 26.31 -18.65 -6.68
C GLY A 345 27.59 -18.53 -5.87
N ALA A 346 28.55 -17.71 -6.32
CA ALA A 346 29.79 -17.45 -5.58
C ALA A 346 29.68 -16.25 -4.63
N LEU A 347 28.63 -15.44 -4.79
CA LEU A 347 28.32 -14.37 -3.84
C LEU A 347 27.78 -14.95 -2.54
N LYS A 348 28.21 -14.35 -1.42
CA LYS A 348 27.73 -14.69 -0.09
C LYS A 348 26.46 -13.95 0.24
N ARG A 349 26.48 -12.62 0.10
CA ARG A 349 25.32 -11.77 0.40
C ARG A 349 25.29 -10.50 -0.43
N LEU A 350 24.10 -9.93 -0.53
CA LEU A 350 23.85 -8.60 -1.08
C LEU A 350 23.50 -7.68 0.09
N GLU A 351 24.07 -6.48 0.17
CA GLU A 351 23.76 -5.49 1.21
C GLU A 351 23.19 -4.21 0.62
N LEU A 352 22.10 -3.75 1.21
CA LEU A 352 21.47 -2.46 0.96
C LEU A 352 21.50 -1.66 2.27
N PRO A 353 22.44 -0.71 2.42
CA PRO A 353 22.44 0.21 3.54
C PRO A 353 21.14 1.01 3.59
N LEU A 354 20.43 0.97 4.71
CA LEU A 354 19.13 1.60 4.88
C LEU A 354 19.08 2.36 6.20
N ARG A 355 18.55 3.58 6.14
CA ARG A 355 18.23 4.43 7.29
C ARG A 355 16.79 4.89 7.21
N ALA A 356 16.26 5.35 8.33
CA ALA A 356 14.93 5.91 8.41
C ALA A 356 14.96 7.28 9.08
N THR A 357 14.12 8.20 8.60
CA THR A 357 13.78 9.39 9.39
C THR A 357 13.18 8.96 10.72
N SER A 358 13.25 9.84 11.70
CA SER A 358 12.97 9.54 13.11
C SER A 358 11.60 8.91 13.37
N LEU A 359 10.58 9.24 12.58
CA LEU A 359 9.20 8.76 12.77
C LEU A 359 8.67 7.90 11.62
N ALA A 360 9.50 7.47 10.66
CA ALA A 360 9.06 6.66 9.52
C ALA A 360 8.65 5.24 9.89
N LEU A 361 9.30 4.64 10.89
CA LEU A 361 9.01 3.28 11.36
C LEU A 361 8.60 3.34 12.83
N SER A 362 7.42 2.81 13.14
CA SER A 362 6.94 2.70 14.51
C SER A 362 7.87 1.84 15.38
N ARG A 363 7.71 1.91 16.70
CA ARG A 363 8.44 1.05 17.65
C ARG A 363 8.22 -0.45 17.38
N HIS A 364 7.05 -0.82 16.87
CA HIS A 364 6.70 -2.19 16.52
C HIS A 364 7.22 -2.59 15.13
N GLY A 365 7.71 -1.61 14.36
CA GLY A 365 8.14 -1.76 12.99
C GLY A 365 7.00 -1.63 11.99
N GLN A 366 7.33 -1.82 10.72
CA GLN A 366 6.39 -1.81 9.59
C GLN A 366 6.48 -3.12 8.83
N ARG A 367 5.33 -3.70 8.51
CA ARG A 367 5.27 -4.92 7.68
C ARG A 367 5.36 -4.53 6.21
N VAL A 368 6.29 -5.14 5.50
CA VAL A 368 6.53 -4.95 4.07
C VAL A 368 6.55 -6.30 3.36
N ALA A 369 6.40 -6.27 2.05
CA ALA A 369 6.71 -7.40 1.18
C ALA A 369 7.94 -7.06 0.34
N LEU A 370 8.84 -8.03 0.18
CA LEU A 370 10.05 -7.87 -0.61
C LEU A 370 9.95 -8.74 -1.86
N GLY A 371 10.23 -8.16 -3.02
CA GLY A 371 10.32 -8.85 -4.30
C GLY A 371 11.71 -8.69 -4.90
N LEU A 372 12.24 -9.75 -5.49
CA LEU A 372 13.47 -9.73 -6.28
C LEU A 372 13.21 -10.41 -7.62
N SER A 373 13.63 -9.78 -8.71
CA SER A 373 13.68 -10.38 -10.04
C SER A 373 15.08 -10.23 -10.61
N VAL A 374 15.65 -11.33 -11.07
CA VAL A 374 16.89 -11.38 -11.83
C VAL A 374 16.56 -12.00 -13.19
N GLU A 375 16.72 -11.22 -14.25
CA GLU A 375 16.36 -11.62 -15.61
C GLU A 375 17.54 -11.39 -16.55
N GLN A 376 17.94 -12.42 -17.29
CA GLN A 376 18.92 -12.25 -18.35
C GLN A 376 18.36 -11.28 -19.39
N THR A 377 19.20 -10.39 -19.94
CA THR A 377 18.73 -9.27 -20.78
C THR A 377 17.96 -9.71 -22.03
N ASP A 378 18.19 -10.94 -22.51
CA ASP A 378 17.47 -11.58 -23.62
C ASP A 378 16.18 -12.31 -23.21
N GLY A 379 15.81 -12.28 -21.93
CA GLY A 379 14.63 -12.92 -21.34
C GLY A 379 14.73 -14.45 -21.21
N THR A 380 15.86 -15.06 -21.59
CA THR A 380 15.99 -16.52 -21.63
C THR A 380 16.04 -17.14 -20.23
N ARG A 381 16.61 -16.42 -19.27
CA ARG A 381 16.66 -16.83 -17.85
C ARG A 381 15.93 -15.84 -16.98
N VAL A 382 15.17 -16.36 -16.04
CA VAL A 382 14.46 -15.57 -15.04
C VAL A 382 14.58 -16.27 -13.69
N MET A 383 14.82 -15.51 -12.64
CA MET A 383 14.66 -15.93 -11.25
C MET A 383 13.84 -14.85 -10.54
N GLN A 384 12.77 -15.27 -9.89
CA GLN A 384 11.85 -14.40 -9.16
C GLN A 384 11.65 -14.95 -7.76
N VAL A 385 11.67 -14.03 -6.81
CA VAL A 385 11.50 -14.30 -5.39
C VAL A 385 10.55 -13.27 -4.82
N ALA A 386 9.66 -13.70 -3.93
CA ALA A 386 8.96 -12.80 -3.04
C ALA A 386 8.93 -13.35 -1.61
N LEU A 387 9.09 -12.46 -0.63
CA LEU A 387 8.94 -12.75 0.78
C LEU A 387 7.90 -11.80 1.35
N ASP A 388 6.79 -12.34 1.84
CA ASP A 388 5.77 -11.52 2.49
C ASP A 388 6.11 -11.24 3.96
N LYS A 389 5.42 -10.26 4.55
CA LYS A 389 5.37 -10.05 6.00
C LYS A 389 6.71 -9.76 6.70
N VAL A 390 7.72 -9.26 5.98
CA VAL A 390 8.98 -8.81 6.59
C VAL A 390 8.71 -7.60 7.47
N THR A 391 9.22 -7.59 8.70
CA THR A 391 9.09 -6.43 9.59
C THR A 391 10.36 -5.61 9.56
N LEU A 392 10.26 -4.34 9.15
CA LEU A 392 11.35 -3.36 9.22
C LEU A 392 11.27 -2.57 10.52
N LYS A 393 12.41 -2.37 11.18
CA LYS A 393 12.52 -1.57 12.41
C LYS A 393 13.68 -0.61 12.34
N ARG A 394 13.45 0.60 12.85
CA ARG A 394 14.48 1.62 13.02
C ARG A 394 15.18 1.45 14.36
N ASP A 395 16.50 1.47 14.36
CA ASP A 395 17.28 1.70 15.57
C ASP A 395 17.19 3.19 15.94
N SER A 396 16.71 3.50 17.15
CA SER A 396 16.42 4.89 17.52
C SER A 396 17.67 5.77 17.63
N SER A 397 18.82 5.16 17.94
CA SER A 397 20.09 5.85 18.19
C SER A 397 20.90 6.12 16.93
N THR A 398 20.90 5.17 16.00
CA THR A 398 21.68 5.22 14.76
C THR A 398 20.84 5.56 13.55
N GLY A 399 19.52 5.33 13.61
CA GLY A 399 18.61 5.45 12.47
C GLY A 399 18.70 4.31 11.47
N VAL A 400 19.56 3.31 11.71
CA VAL A 400 19.73 2.16 10.82
C VAL A 400 18.46 1.30 10.81
N VAL A 401 18.07 0.83 9.63
CA VAL A 401 16.93 -0.08 9.46
C VAL A 401 17.39 -1.53 9.52
N SER A 402 16.72 -2.29 10.36
CA SER A 402 16.86 -3.73 10.51
C SER A 402 15.60 -4.44 10.00
N ALA A 403 15.73 -5.71 9.61
CA ALA A 403 14.62 -6.54 9.17
C ALA A 403 14.50 -7.79 10.04
N THR A 404 13.28 -8.26 10.22
CA THR A 404 12.97 -9.56 10.84
C THR A 404 11.94 -10.29 10.00
N VAL A 405 12.14 -11.59 9.80
CA VAL A 405 11.20 -12.46 9.09
C VAL A 405 10.42 -13.29 10.12
N PRO A 406 9.12 -13.04 10.32
CA PRO A 406 8.31 -13.85 11.24
C PRO A 406 8.10 -15.26 10.67
N SER A 407 7.85 -16.25 11.53
CA SER A 407 7.55 -17.64 11.11
C SER A 407 6.28 -17.80 10.28
N SER A 408 5.40 -16.79 10.30
CA SER A 408 4.19 -16.73 9.47
C SER A 408 4.42 -16.13 8.08
N ALA A 409 5.65 -15.68 7.79
CA ALA A 409 6.03 -15.22 6.47
C ALA A 409 6.06 -16.38 5.48
N LYS A 410 5.66 -16.10 4.24
CA LYS A 410 5.70 -17.03 3.12
C LYS A 410 6.70 -16.54 2.10
N PHE A 411 7.50 -17.48 1.65
CA PHE A 411 8.42 -17.31 0.55
C PHE A 411 7.87 -17.95 -0.73
N TYR A 412 7.93 -17.20 -1.82
CA TYR A 412 7.52 -17.61 -3.15
C TYR A 412 8.72 -17.58 -4.07
N PHE A 413 8.85 -18.60 -4.91
CA PHE A 413 9.98 -18.72 -5.83
C PHE A 413 9.53 -19.22 -7.18
N TYR A 414 10.16 -18.68 -8.21
CA TYR A 414 10.09 -19.17 -9.57
C TYR A 414 11.45 -18.99 -10.24
N ALA A 415 11.84 -19.94 -11.07
CA ALA A 415 12.95 -19.77 -11.99
C ALA A 415 12.69 -20.48 -13.32
N ARG A 416 13.24 -19.90 -14.38
CA ARG A 416 13.25 -20.46 -15.74
C ARG A 416 14.67 -20.46 -16.28
N SER A 417 15.10 -21.61 -16.81
CA SER A 417 16.38 -21.72 -17.50
C SER A 417 16.29 -21.26 -18.95
N ALA A 418 17.46 -21.03 -19.57
CA ALA A 418 17.54 -20.68 -20.99
C ALA A 418 16.95 -21.74 -21.94
N SER A 419 16.84 -23.00 -21.50
CA SER A 419 16.19 -24.08 -22.25
C SER A 419 14.67 -24.14 -22.03
N GLY A 420 14.09 -23.21 -21.27
CA GLY A 420 12.66 -23.13 -20.99
C GLY A 420 12.19 -24.05 -19.86
N ILE A 421 13.08 -24.67 -19.09
CA ILE A 421 12.67 -25.50 -17.95
C ILE A 421 12.29 -24.56 -16.79
N GLU A 422 11.07 -24.72 -16.29
CA GLU A 422 10.53 -23.92 -15.19
C GLU A 422 10.50 -24.72 -13.88
N ILE A 423 10.81 -24.04 -12.78
CA ILE A 423 10.69 -24.56 -11.43
C ILE A 423 10.10 -23.47 -10.54
N GLY A 424 9.34 -23.86 -9.52
CA GLY A 424 8.73 -22.87 -8.63
C GLY A 424 7.88 -23.50 -7.54
N THR A 425 7.47 -22.67 -6.59
CA THR A 425 6.64 -23.07 -5.44
C THR A 425 5.18 -23.35 -5.84
N GLY A 426 4.79 -22.99 -7.07
CA GLY A 426 3.38 -22.96 -7.47
C GLY A 426 2.63 -21.84 -6.76
N ALA A 427 1.31 -21.99 -6.61
CA ALA A 427 0.47 -20.97 -5.97
C ALA A 427 0.70 -20.83 -4.45
N ALA A 428 1.31 -21.83 -3.81
CA ALA A 428 1.52 -21.84 -2.36
C ALA A 428 2.98 -21.53 -2.03
N GLY A 429 3.22 -20.38 -1.40
CA GLY A 429 4.51 -20.10 -0.75
C GLY A 429 4.73 -21.00 0.47
N PHE A 430 5.97 -21.11 0.94
CA PHE A 430 6.34 -21.92 2.11
C PHE A 430 6.95 -21.07 3.23
N SER A 431 6.80 -21.53 4.47
CA SER A 431 7.12 -20.78 5.70
C SER A 431 8.46 -21.13 6.35
N ASP A 432 9.22 -22.06 5.77
CA ASP A 432 10.42 -22.65 6.38
C ASP A 432 11.70 -21.84 6.15
N LEU A 433 11.59 -20.66 5.53
CA LEU A 433 12.68 -19.69 5.43
C LEU A 433 12.69 -18.83 6.69
N ASN A 434 13.33 -19.35 7.73
CA ASN A 434 13.61 -18.64 8.97
C ASN A 434 14.61 -17.48 8.77
N ALA A 435 14.74 -16.63 9.79
CA ALA A 435 15.48 -15.35 9.85
C ALA A 435 16.95 -15.32 9.33
N GLU A 436 17.51 -16.44 8.90
CA GLU A 436 18.86 -16.55 8.32
C GLU A 436 18.94 -16.01 6.88
N LEU A 437 17.80 -15.92 6.15
CA LEU A 437 17.79 -15.37 4.78
C LEU A 437 18.03 -13.86 4.75
N LEU A 438 17.45 -13.13 5.71
CA LEU A 438 17.60 -11.68 5.83
C LEU A 438 18.37 -11.38 7.11
N SER A 439 19.64 -10.98 6.97
CA SER A 439 20.44 -10.49 8.08
C SER A 439 20.44 -8.96 8.13
N SER A 440 20.31 -8.40 9.33
CA SER A 440 20.56 -6.97 9.55
C SER A 440 22.07 -6.76 9.72
N THR A 441 22.63 -5.75 9.06
CA THR A 441 24.03 -5.34 9.19
C THR A 441 24.12 -4.07 10.03
N SER A 442 25.35 -3.60 10.29
CA SER A 442 25.56 -2.30 10.95
C SER A 442 25.14 -1.10 10.08
N THR A 443 24.88 -1.32 8.80
CA THR A 443 24.57 -0.29 7.81
C THR A 443 23.18 -0.40 7.21
N GLY A 444 22.51 -1.55 7.36
CA GLY A 444 21.14 -1.75 6.86
C GLY A 444 20.77 -3.22 6.72
N LEU A 445 20.25 -3.58 5.55
CA LEU A 445 19.73 -4.92 5.27
C LEU A 445 20.68 -5.72 4.40
N SER A 446 20.66 -7.03 4.56
CA SER A 446 21.37 -7.95 3.69
C SER A 446 20.58 -9.23 3.42
N ILE A 447 20.79 -9.79 2.24
CA ILE A 447 20.22 -11.08 1.82
C ILE A 447 21.35 -12.08 1.69
N ASP A 448 21.30 -13.18 2.44
CA ASP A 448 22.27 -14.26 2.33
C ASP A 448 21.89 -15.20 1.15
N LEU A 449 22.72 -15.17 0.12
CA LEU A 449 22.50 -15.93 -1.11
C LEU A 449 22.89 -17.39 -0.98
N GLN A 450 23.79 -17.74 -0.05
CA GLN A 450 24.19 -19.12 0.20
C GLN A 450 23.10 -19.86 0.95
N VAL A 451 22.59 -19.25 2.02
CA VAL A 451 21.42 -19.77 2.77
C VAL A 451 20.23 -19.92 1.83
N LEU A 452 19.97 -18.92 0.98
CA LEU A 452 18.91 -19.01 -0.02
C LEU A 452 19.12 -20.23 -0.93
N ALA A 453 20.30 -20.36 -1.54
CA ALA A 453 20.60 -21.45 -2.45
C ALA A 453 20.46 -22.83 -1.79
N GLU A 454 20.96 -23.01 -0.57
CA GLU A 454 20.86 -24.26 0.18
C GLU A 454 19.40 -24.64 0.48
N LYS A 455 18.60 -23.69 0.95
CA LYS A 455 17.17 -23.92 1.25
C LYS A 455 16.39 -24.27 -0.02
N MET A 456 16.69 -23.60 -1.13
CA MET A 456 16.07 -23.90 -2.43
C MET A 456 16.44 -25.29 -2.93
N LYS A 457 17.71 -25.70 -2.81
CA LYS A 457 18.14 -27.06 -3.15
C LYS A 457 17.48 -28.12 -2.27
N GLY A 458 17.34 -27.85 -0.97
CA GLY A 458 16.62 -28.72 -0.05
C GLY A 458 15.14 -28.86 -0.41
N ARG A 459 14.50 -27.78 -0.88
CA ARG A 459 13.09 -27.78 -1.29
C ARG A 459 12.85 -28.48 -2.63
N PHE A 460 13.81 -28.38 -3.55
CA PHE A 460 13.74 -28.96 -4.90
C PHE A 460 14.87 -29.98 -5.11
N PRO A 461 14.90 -31.09 -4.34
CA PRO A 461 16.03 -32.01 -4.31
C PRO A 461 16.29 -32.72 -5.65
N THR A 462 15.25 -32.83 -6.51
CA THR A 462 15.36 -33.41 -7.86
C THR A 462 15.84 -32.41 -8.92
N GLN A 463 15.92 -31.12 -8.58
CA GLN A 463 16.22 -30.03 -9.52
C GLN A 463 17.47 -29.24 -9.10
N THR A 464 18.28 -29.79 -8.20
CA THR A 464 19.52 -29.14 -7.69
C THR A 464 20.49 -28.78 -8.81
N ALA A 465 20.67 -29.64 -9.80
CA ALA A 465 21.52 -29.36 -10.96
C ALA A 465 21.02 -28.16 -11.79
N LEU A 466 19.70 -27.97 -11.89
CA LEU A 466 19.12 -26.81 -12.56
C LEU A 466 19.41 -25.53 -11.78
N LEU A 467 19.22 -25.57 -10.44
CA LEU A 467 19.54 -24.46 -9.55
C LEU A 467 21.04 -24.10 -9.61
N ASP A 468 21.92 -25.09 -9.62
CA ASP A 468 23.37 -24.87 -9.78
C ASP A 468 23.69 -24.22 -11.12
N ASN A 469 23.08 -24.68 -12.22
CA ASN A 469 23.28 -24.10 -13.54
C ASN A 469 22.72 -22.68 -13.68
N LEU A 470 21.73 -22.29 -12.86
CA LEU A 470 21.22 -20.92 -12.78
C LEU A 470 22.20 -20.05 -11.99
N LEU A 471 22.69 -20.54 -10.84
CA LEU A 471 23.60 -19.81 -9.97
C LEU A 471 25.00 -19.63 -10.57
N GLN A 472 25.44 -20.56 -11.42
CA GLN A 472 26.73 -20.49 -12.13
C GLN A 472 26.63 -19.80 -13.50
N ALA A 473 25.44 -19.32 -13.89
CA ALA A 473 25.25 -18.69 -15.18
C ALA A 473 26.05 -17.38 -15.27
N LYS A 474 26.67 -17.17 -16.43
CA LYS A 474 27.34 -15.93 -16.84
C LYS A 474 26.52 -15.21 -17.90
N GLY A 475 26.67 -13.89 -17.99
CA GLY A 475 25.94 -13.03 -18.93
C GLY A 475 25.47 -11.72 -18.32
N ASN A 476 24.61 -11.02 -19.05
CA ASN A 476 24.09 -9.70 -18.66
C ASN A 476 22.71 -9.84 -18.05
N PHE A 477 22.55 -9.46 -16.80
CA PHE A 477 21.31 -9.60 -16.04
C PHE A 477 20.77 -8.24 -15.61
N LYS A 478 19.46 -8.08 -15.74
CA LYS A 478 18.69 -7.04 -15.07
C LYS A 478 18.32 -7.53 -13.69
N VAL A 479 18.58 -6.72 -12.69
CA VAL A 479 18.19 -6.95 -11.30
C VAL A 479 17.15 -5.92 -10.93
N LYS A 480 16.06 -6.36 -10.30
CA LYS A 480 15.03 -5.49 -9.77
C LYS A 480 14.65 -5.94 -8.38
N VAL A 481 14.81 -5.06 -7.42
CA VAL A 481 14.28 -5.21 -6.06
C VAL A 481 13.05 -4.33 -5.94
N VAL A 482 11.96 -4.87 -5.42
CA VAL A 482 10.73 -4.10 -5.13
C VAL A 482 10.40 -4.27 -3.66
N ILE A 483 10.18 -3.15 -2.97
CA ILE A 483 9.71 -3.13 -1.59
C ILE A 483 8.29 -2.56 -1.60
N GLY A 484 7.32 -3.39 -1.22
CA GLY A 484 5.92 -2.98 -1.07
C GLY A 484 5.65 -2.40 0.30
N GLU A 485 4.59 -1.60 0.42
CA GLU A 485 4.17 -0.93 1.66
C GLU A 485 5.22 0.01 2.24
N LEU A 486 6.17 0.54 1.44
CA LEU A 486 7.24 1.39 1.95
C LEU A 486 7.58 2.53 1.00
N ASP A 487 7.59 3.76 1.53
CA ASP A 487 8.19 4.92 0.91
C ASP A 487 9.71 4.84 1.11
N LEU A 488 10.39 4.18 0.16
CA LEU A 488 11.84 4.11 0.09
C LEU A 488 12.34 5.24 -0.82
N ARG A 489 13.40 5.93 -0.39
CA ARG A 489 13.96 7.09 -1.10
C ARG A 489 15.48 7.01 -1.25
N HIS A 490 15.99 7.80 -2.19
CA HIS A 490 17.40 8.09 -2.31
C HIS A 490 17.92 8.84 -1.07
N ALA A 491 19.24 8.87 -0.91
CA ALA A 491 19.92 9.50 0.23
C ALA A 491 19.61 10.99 0.39
N ASP A 492 19.29 11.67 -0.72
CA ASP A 492 18.89 13.08 -0.77
C ASP A 492 17.40 13.32 -0.46
N GLY A 493 16.62 12.24 -0.33
CA GLY A 493 15.18 12.28 -0.09
C GLY A 493 14.33 12.27 -1.35
N ASP A 494 14.92 12.11 -2.53
CA ASP A 494 14.18 11.93 -3.78
C ASP A 494 13.55 10.53 -3.85
N ARG A 495 12.35 10.45 -4.42
CA ARG A 495 11.61 9.19 -4.50
C ARG A 495 12.19 8.30 -5.61
N PHE A 496 12.35 7.01 -5.29
CA PHE A 496 12.61 6.01 -6.32
C PHE A 496 11.40 5.84 -7.24
N GLY A 497 11.63 5.27 -8.41
CA GLY A 497 10.55 4.82 -9.30
C GLY A 497 9.77 3.67 -8.69
N VAL A 498 8.54 3.47 -9.17
CA VAL A 498 7.70 2.32 -8.79
C VAL A 498 7.97 1.12 -9.69
N GLY A 499 7.69 -0.08 -9.18
CA GLY A 499 7.80 -1.30 -9.97
C GLY A 499 7.04 -2.47 -9.37
N ARG A 500 7.12 -3.59 -10.09
CA ARG A 500 6.42 -4.83 -9.77
C ARG A 500 7.35 -6.02 -9.91
N VAL A 501 7.28 -6.93 -8.95
CA VAL A 501 7.76 -8.31 -9.06
C VAL A 501 6.55 -9.23 -8.90
N ALA A 502 6.26 -10.01 -9.93
CA ALA A 502 5.19 -10.99 -9.92
C ALA A 502 5.81 -12.37 -10.07
N VAL A 503 5.86 -13.14 -8.98
CA VAL A 503 6.45 -14.49 -8.99
C VAL A 503 5.55 -15.40 -9.81
N ALA A 504 6.04 -15.91 -10.92
CA ALA A 504 5.25 -16.76 -11.82
C ALA A 504 4.96 -18.13 -11.21
N ILE A 505 3.91 -18.78 -11.74
CA ILE A 505 3.62 -20.19 -11.47
C ILE A 505 4.10 -20.99 -12.67
N PRO A 506 4.90 -22.06 -12.48
CA PRO A 506 5.32 -22.92 -13.60
C PRO A 506 4.12 -23.38 -14.44
N ASP A 507 4.27 -23.36 -15.76
CA ASP A 507 3.26 -23.78 -16.73
C ASP A 507 1.92 -23.00 -16.65
N SER A 508 1.96 -21.76 -16.13
CA SER A 508 0.77 -20.93 -15.92
C SER A 508 1.01 -19.47 -16.27
N HIS A 509 -0.04 -18.80 -16.76
CA HIS A 509 -0.04 -17.34 -16.96
C HIS A 509 -0.34 -16.56 -15.66
N ARG A 510 -0.59 -17.26 -14.54
CA ARG A 510 -0.88 -16.65 -13.24
C ARG A 510 0.39 -16.41 -12.43
N SER A 511 0.30 -15.50 -11.48
CA SER A 511 1.35 -15.24 -10.49
C SER A 511 0.99 -15.87 -9.14
N ALA A 512 1.98 -16.39 -8.43
CA ALA A 512 1.86 -16.93 -7.08
C ALA A 512 1.74 -15.82 -6.04
N TYR A 513 2.53 -14.75 -6.21
CA TYR A 513 2.53 -13.58 -5.35
C TYR A 513 3.00 -12.35 -6.13
N ARG A 514 2.47 -11.18 -5.79
CA ARG A 514 2.85 -9.90 -6.41
C ARG A 514 3.31 -8.93 -5.34
N VAL A 515 4.45 -8.30 -5.60
CA VAL A 515 4.97 -7.19 -4.81
C VAL A 515 4.97 -5.97 -5.72
N ASN A 516 4.14 -4.99 -5.37
CA ASN A 516 4.09 -3.67 -5.99
C ASN A 516 4.63 -2.66 -4.98
N GLY A 517 5.38 -1.67 -5.44
CA GLY A 517 5.89 -0.61 -4.58
C GLY A 517 7.14 0.03 -5.15
N THR A 518 8.01 0.46 -4.26
CA THR A 518 9.24 1.16 -4.62
C THR A 518 10.25 0.22 -5.24
N ALA A 519 10.83 0.58 -6.39
CA ALA A 519 11.72 -0.27 -7.17
C ALA A 519 13.15 0.28 -7.27
N VAL A 520 14.10 -0.57 -6.90
CA VAL A 520 15.54 -0.37 -7.14
C VAL A 520 15.95 -1.27 -8.30
N ASN A 521 16.43 -0.65 -9.39
CA ASN A 521 16.83 -1.35 -10.60
C ASN A 521 18.36 -1.41 -10.71
N GLY A 522 18.84 -2.42 -11.42
CA GLY A 522 20.25 -2.65 -11.61
C GLY A 522 20.54 -3.50 -12.86
N ARG A 523 21.77 -3.43 -13.33
CA ARG A 523 22.31 -4.29 -14.37
C ARG A 523 23.66 -4.83 -13.91
N VAL A 524 23.86 -6.12 -14.08
CA VAL A 524 25.06 -6.82 -13.63
C VAL A 524 25.53 -7.74 -14.75
N THR A 525 26.83 -7.71 -15.03
CA THR A 525 27.49 -8.67 -15.91
C THR A 525 28.22 -9.69 -15.05
N PHE A 526 27.89 -10.97 -15.16
CA PHE A 526 28.57 -12.09 -14.49
C PHE A 526 29.38 -12.93 -15.48
#